data_AF-A0A2N4XBB1-F1
#
_entry.id   AF-A0A2N4XBB1-F1
#
_cell.length_a   1.000
_cell.length_b   1.000
_cell.length_c   1.000
_cell.angle_alpha   90.00
_cell.angle_beta   90.00
_cell.angle_gamma   90.00
#
_symmetry.space_group_name_H-M   'P 1'
#
loop_
_entity.id
_entity.type
_entity.pdbx_description
1 polymer ?
#
loop_
_entity_poly.entity_id
_entity_poly.type
_entity_poly.pdbx_seq_one_letter_code
_entity_poly.pdbx_strand_id
1 'polypeptide(L)' 'MKFITNIKNPDELQSLSDELKKVGVSSFRIDFGAHHILTINNEAVKEDEIECALRKAGCKCVCFKQCNYKA' A
#
# COMPACT_ATOMS: atom_id res chain seq x y z
N MET A 1 7.25 -1.91 6.41
CA MET A 1 5.99 -1.85 7.22
C MET A 1 5.07 -3.01 6.82
N LYS A 2 4.04 -3.34 7.62
CA LYS A 2 3.06 -4.41 7.32
C LYS A 2 1.67 -3.81 7.13
N PHE A 3 1.01 -4.11 6.00
CA PHE A 3 -0.34 -3.63 5.71
C PHE A 3 -1.25 -4.80 5.31
N ILE A 4 -2.55 -4.71 5.57
CA ILE A 4 -3.51 -5.73 5.14
C ILE A 4 -3.97 -5.44 3.71
N THR A 5 -4.12 -6.48 2.89
CA THR A 5 -4.56 -6.38 1.50
C THR A 5 -5.59 -7.44 1.14
N ASN A 6 -6.50 -7.11 0.22
CA ASN A 6 -7.48 -8.03 -0.32
C ASN A 6 -7.45 -7.98 -1.85
N ILE A 7 -6.25 -8.12 -2.42
CA ILE A 7 -6.06 -8.21 -3.87
C ILE A 7 -6.71 -9.50 -4.36
N LYS A 8 -7.68 -9.36 -5.25
CA LYS A 8 -8.43 -10.44 -5.89
C LYS A 8 -8.03 -10.60 -7.35
N ASN A 9 -7.60 -9.51 -8.00
CA ASN A 9 -7.33 -9.48 -9.43
C ASN A 9 -5.91 -8.98 -9.76
N PRO A 10 -5.32 -9.41 -10.89
CA PRO A 10 -4.01 -8.93 -11.35
C PRO A 10 -3.95 -7.41 -11.57
N ASP A 11 -5.04 -6.79 -12.00
CA ASP A 11 -5.13 -5.35 -12.24
C ASP A 11 -4.98 -4.52 -10.95
N GLU A 12 -5.44 -5.05 -9.82
CA GLU A 12 -5.27 -4.43 -8.50
C GLU A 12 -3.80 -4.48 -8.06
N LEU A 13 -3.08 -5.54 -8.42
CA LEU A 13 -1.65 -5.69 -8.15
C LEU A 13 -0.80 -4.71 -8.96
N GLN A 14 -1.19 -4.48 -10.22
CA GLN A 14 -0.57 -3.47 -11.08
C GLN A 14 -0.83 -2.06 -10.54
N SER A 15 -2.08 -1.75 -10.19
CA SER A 15 -2.46 -0.46 -9.60
C SER A 15 -1.70 -0.20 -8.29
N LEU A 16 -1.58 -1.22 -7.44
CA LEU A 16 -0.77 -1.17 -6.21
C LEU A 16 0.69 -0.86 -6.49
N SER A 17 1.30 -1.57 -7.45
CA SER A 17 2.69 -1.35 -7.86
C SER A 17 2.92 0.08 -8.33
N ASP A 18 2.00 0.62 -9.13
CA ASP A 18 2.12 1.97 -9.68
C ASP A 18 1.96 3.05 -8.60
N GLU A 19 1.00 2.90 -7.67
CA GLU A 19 0.83 3.83 -6.56
C GLU A 19 2.01 3.77 -5.57
N LEU A 20 2.53 2.58 -5.26
CA LEU A 20 3.70 2.43 -4.38
C LEU A 20 4.97 3.02 -4.99
N LYS A 21 5.16 2.89 -6.32
CA LYS A 21 6.28 3.53 -7.01
C LYS A 21 6.20 5.06 -6.98
N LYS A 22 5.01 5.65 -7.07
CA LYS A 22 4.82 7.12 -6.98
C LYS A 22 5.29 7.69 -5.65
N VAL A 23 5.16 6.94 -4.56
CA VAL A 23 5.61 7.34 -3.21
C VAL A 23 7.06 6.91 -2.92
N GLY A 24 7.78 6.36 -3.90
CA GLY A 24 9.19 6.00 -3.75
C GLY A 24 9.44 4.65 -3.09
N VAL A 25 8.43 3.78 -2.98
CA VAL A 25 8.62 2.38 -2.59
C VAL A 25 9.22 1.63 -3.77
N SER A 26 10.49 1.29 -3.65
CA SER A 26 11.25 0.60 -4.69
C SER A 26 10.93 -0.89 -4.77
N SER A 27 10.47 -1.51 -3.69
CA SER A 27 10.10 -2.93 -3.68
C SER A 27 9.04 -3.23 -2.62
N PHE A 28 8.15 -4.17 -2.91
CA PHE A 28 7.19 -4.70 -1.95
C PHE A 28 7.01 -6.22 -2.15
N ARG A 29 6.54 -6.90 -1.11
CA ARG A 29 6.17 -8.32 -1.12
C ARG A 29 4.73 -8.46 -0.67
N ILE A 30 4.02 -9.41 -1.24
CA ILE A 30 2.66 -9.77 -0.82
C ILE A 30 2.71 -11.17 -0.25
N ASP A 31 2.23 -11.31 0.99
CA ASP A 31 1.92 -12.58 1.61
C ASP A 31 0.43 -12.86 1.40
N PHE A 32 0.10 -13.76 0.47
CA PHE A 32 -1.28 -14.12 0.17
C PHE A 32 -1.93 -14.99 1.26
N GLY A 33 -1.14 -15.71 2.07
CA GLY A 33 -1.66 -16.53 3.17
C GLY A 33 -2.10 -15.69 4.35
N ALA A 34 -1.33 -14.66 4.67
CA ALA A 34 -1.64 -13.69 5.73
C ALA A 34 -2.35 -12.43 5.22
N HIS A 35 -2.60 -12.32 3.91
CA HIS A 35 -3.18 -11.14 3.27
C HIS A 35 -2.41 -9.85 3.62
N HIS A 36 -1.07 -9.90 3.60
CA HIS A 36 -0.22 -8.78 3.99
C HIS A 36 0.63 -8.22 2.86
N ILE A 37 0.87 -6.91 2.87
CA ILE A 37 1.87 -6.22 2.05
C ILE A 37 3.03 -5.81 2.95
N LEU A 38 4.23 -6.20 2.55
CA LEU A 38 5.50 -5.83 3.14
C LEU A 38 6.21 -4.88 2.20
N THR A 39 6.30 -3.60 2.55
CA THR A 39 7.09 -2.63 1.78
C THR A 39 8.54 -2.60 2.26
N ILE A 40 9.48 -2.53 1.31
CA ILE A 40 10.90 -2.28 1.53
C ILE A 40 11.18 -0.90 0.94
N ASN A 41 11.42 0.08 1.81
CA ASN A 41 11.60 1.47 1.45
C ASN A 41 12.72 2.09 2.30
N ASN A 42 13.41 3.09 1.75
CA ASN A 42 14.33 3.91 2.52
C ASN A 42 13.55 4.73 3.56
N GLU A 43 14.20 5.09 4.67
CA GLU A 43 13.61 5.82 5.81
C GLU A 43 12.97 7.18 5.42
N ALA A 44 13.23 7.67 4.21
CA ALA A 44 12.64 8.89 3.68
C ALA A 44 11.13 8.79 3.38
N VAL A 45 10.59 7.59 3.10
CA VAL A 45 9.17 7.43 2.76
C VAL A 45 8.33 7.28 4.02
N LYS A 46 7.42 8.22 4.24
CA LYS A 46 6.54 8.21 5.41
C LYS A 46 5.47 7.14 5.29
N GLU A 47 5.12 6.54 6.42
CA GLU A 47 4.06 5.52 6.50
C GLU A 47 2.74 6.03 5.93
N ASP A 48 2.39 7.29 6.22
CA ASP A 48 1.16 7.94 5.73
C ASP A 48 1.07 7.99 4.18
N GLU A 49 2.20 8.15 3.49
CA GLU A 49 2.24 8.20 2.03
C GLU A 49 2.01 6.81 1.43
N ILE A 50 2.63 5.79 2.04
CA ILE A 50 2.41 4.39 1.68
C ILE A 50 0.95 4.03 1.92
N GLU A 51 0.39 4.41 3.06
CA GLU A 51 -1.01 4.15 3.39
C GLU A 51 -1.97 4.78 2.37
N CYS A 52 -1.67 6.00 1.92
CA CYS A 52 -2.43 6.69 0.87
C CYS A 52 -2.35 5.94 -0.47
N ALA A 53 -1.15 5.50 -0.87
CA ALA A 53 -0.94 4.71 -2.08
C ALA A 53 -1.73 3.39 -2.05
N LEU A 54 -1.74 2.70 -0.90
CA LEU A 54 -2.53 1.49 -0.71
C LEU A 54 -4.03 1.73 -0.89
N ARG A 55 -4.56 2.82 -0.34
CA ARG A 55 -5.99 3.17 -0.49
C ARG A 55 -6.35 3.52 -1.94
N LYS A 56 -5.49 4.25 -2.65
CA LYS A 56 -5.68 4.57 -4.08
C LYS A 56 -5.70 3.32 -4.96
N ALA A 57 -4.90 2.33 -4.59
CA ALA A 57 -4.89 1.01 -5.23
C ALA A 57 -6.08 0.10 -4.84
N GLY A 58 -7.04 0.59 -4.04
CA GLY A 58 -8.21 -0.18 -3.62
C GLY A 58 -7.96 -1.12 -2.43
N CYS A 59 -6.76 -1.11 -1.83
CA CYS A 59 -6.48 -1.88 -0.63
C CYS A 59 -7.14 -1.23 0.60
N LYS A 60 -7.99 -1.99 1.30
CA LYS A 60 -8.54 -1.55 2.59
C LYS A 60 -7.45 -1.56 3.66
N CYS A 61 -6.83 -0.41 3.90
CA CYS A 61 -6.06 -0.21 5.12
C CYS A 61 -7.02 -0.32 6.32
N VAL A 62 -6.79 -1.31 7.18
CA VAL A 62 -7.51 -1.47 8.46
C VAL A 62 -6.87 -0.59 9.56
N CYS A 63 -6.05 0.40 9.17
CA CYS A 63 -5.34 1.25 10.10
C CYS A 63 -6.28 2.30 10.69
N PHE A 64 -6.29 2.39 12.02
CA PHE A 64 -7.15 3.17 12.91
C PHE A 64 -7.10 4.72 12.74
N LYS A 65 -6.64 5.25 11.60
CA LYS A 65 -6.52 6.69 11.38
C LYS A 65 -7.24 7.12 10.10
N GLN A 66 -8.11 8.09 10.29
CA GLN A 66 -8.88 8.77 9.26
C GLN A 66 -7.90 9.47 8.30
N CYS A 67 -7.86 9.06 7.02
CA CYS A 67 -7.11 9.82 6.03
C CYS A 67 -7.77 11.18 5.85
N ASN A 68 -7.07 12.25 6.22
CA ASN A 68 -7.43 13.60 5.84
C ASN A 68 -6.94 13.87 4.41
N TYR A 69 -7.65 13.37 3.40
CA TYR A 69 -7.47 13.83 2.03
C TYR A 69 -8.49 14.95 1.78
N LYS A 70 -8.02 16.19 1.62
CA LYS A 70 -8.85 17.27 1.06
C LYS A 70 -9.04 16.97 -0.43
N ALA A 71 -10.29 16.88 -0.84
CA ALA A 71 -10.74 16.69 -2.21
C ALA A 71 -10.27 17.81 -3.14
#